data_AF-A0A7C3QGQ8-F1
#
_entry.id   AF-A0A7C3QGQ8-F1
#
_cell.length_a   1.000
_cell.length_b   1.000
_cell.length_c   1.000
_cell.angle_alpha   90.00
_cell.angle_beta   90.00
_cell.angle_gamma   90.00
#
_symmetry.space_group_name_H-M   'P 1'
#
loop_
_entity.id
_entity.type
_entity.pdbx_description
1 polymer ?
#
loop_
_entity_poly.entity_id
_entity_poly.type
_entity_poly.pdbx_seq_one_letter_code
_entity_poly.pdbx_strand_id
1 'polypeptide(L)'
;MMKRPECVLPGRQLSGIWITSPHSGGTNKLFWIERAEEFCWMDITPIAARLSIIVDNVRKLKSLQTLTYDEFAGDVIIQDAVERQLQIAIQAAIDVGSMILAAESTQIPTTYKEIFAQMADIGVIPSDFSQKLMKMAGFRNVLVHLYTVIDTERVYQYMQSDLGDFELFVKYVGQYLADYTE
;
A
#
# COMPACT_ATOMS: atom_id res chain seq x y z
N MET A 1 27.12 3.73 4.21
CA MET A 1 27.02 2.26 4.20
C MET A 1 26.16 1.83 5.38
N MET A 2 24.84 1.86 5.21
CA MET A 2 23.94 1.13 6.11
C MET A 2 23.99 -0.34 5.65
N LYS A 3 24.31 -1.25 6.57
CA LYS A 3 24.25 -2.69 6.29
C LYS A 3 22.79 -3.06 6.05
N ARG A 4 22.52 -3.82 4.98
CA ARG A 4 21.20 -4.43 4.71
C ARG A 4 20.71 -5.14 5.97
N PRO A 5 19.44 -5.00 6.38
CA PRO A 5 18.90 -5.89 7.40
C PRO A 5 18.88 -7.31 6.81
N GLU A 6 19.58 -8.24 7.47
CA GLU A 6 19.39 -9.66 7.21
C GLU A 6 17.90 -9.98 7.44
N CYS A 7 17.27 -10.64 6.47
CA CYS A 7 15.92 -11.16 6.59
C CYS A 7 15.94 -12.28 7.66
N VAL A 8 15.81 -11.90 8.94
CA VAL A 8 15.83 -12.86 10.05
C VAL A 8 14.42 -13.41 10.22
N LEU A 9 14.16 -14.56 9.61
CA LEU A 9 12.96 -15.37 9.88
C LEU A 9 12.99 -15.82 11.35
N PRO A 10 11.98 -15.50 12.18
CA PRO A 10 11.92 -16.01 13.54
C PRO A 10 11.51 -17.49 13.52
N GLY A 11 12.48 -18.39 13.74
CA GLY A 11 12.23 -19.64 14.47
C GLY A 11 11.55 -20.81 13.74
N ARG A 12 11.75 -21.00 12.44
CA ARG A 12 11.58 -22.33 11.82
C ARG A 12 12.81 -22.68 10.99
N GLN A 13 13.58 -23.68 11.42
CA GLN A 13 14.47 -24.42 10.53
C GLN A 13 13.61 -25.08 9.46
N LEU A 14 13.37 -24.39 8.34
CA LEU A 14 12.80 -24.99 7.15
C LEU A 14 13.94 -25.71 6.43
N SER A 15 14.12 -26.99 6.77
CA SER A 15 14.89 -27.91 5.94
C SER A 15 14.13 -28.13 4.63
N GLY A 16 14.56 -27.44 3.56
CA GLY A 16 14.23 -27.59 2.13
C GLY A 16 12.85 -28.10 1.68
N ILE A 17 12.28 -27.48 0.64
CA ILE A 17 11.02 -27.90 0.02
C ILE A 17 11.29 -28.32 -1.42
N TRP A 18 10.66 -29.42 -1.84
CA TRP A 18 10.63 -29.84 -3.25
C TRP A 18 9.61 -29.00 -4.02
N ILE A 19 10.04 -28.33 -5.08
CA ILE A 19 9.15 -27.53 -5.94
C ILE A 19 9.26 -28.02 -7.38
N THR A 20 8.13 -28.03 -8.08
CA THR A 20 8.07 -28.29 -9.53
C THR A 20 7.95 -26.96 -10.29
N SER A 21 8.89 -26.67 -11.19
CA SER A 21 8.78 -25.52 -12.10
C SER A 21 8.13 -25.97 -13.42
N PRO A 22 7.06 -25.32 -13.90
CA PRO A 22 6.56 -25.57 -15.25
C PRO A 22 7.42 -24.80 -16.23
N HIS A 23 8.35 -25.47 -16.93
CA HIS A 23 8.91 -24.93 -18.16
C HIS A 23 7.97 -25.29 -19.32
N SER A 24 7.77 -24.36 -20.25
CA SER A 24 7.04 -24.56 -21.50
C SER A 24 7.77 -25.60 -22.38
N GLY A 25 7.55 -26.89 -22.09
CA GLY A 25 8.29 -27.98 -22.70
C GLY A 25 8.31 -29.28 -21.87
N GLY A 26 7.16 -29.71 -21.34
CA GLY A 26 6.82 -31.14 -21.19
C GLY A 26 7.66 -32.06 -20.29
N THR A 27 8.59 -31.60 -19.47
CA THR A 27 9.26 -32.45 -18.45
C THR A 27 9.39 -31.74 -17.11
N ASN A 28 8.68 -32.23 -16.09
CA ASN A 28 8.82 -31.77 -14.71
C ASN A 28 10.17 -32.25 -14.16
N LYS A 29 11.12 -31.33 -13.96
CA LYS A 29 12.32 -31.57 -13.14
C LYS A 29 12.04 -31.17 -11.70
N LEU A 30 12.36 -32.06 -10.77
CA LEU A 30 12.40 -31.78 -9.34
C LEU A 30 13.76 -31.14 -9.03
N PHE A 31 13.74 -30.00 -8.35
CA PHE A 31 14.95 -29.32 -7.88
C PHE A 31 14.93 -29.23 -6.35
N TRP A 32 16.10 -29.46 -5.74
CA TRP A 32 16.35 -29.29 -4.32
C TRP A 32 16.84 -27.86 -4.08
N ILE A 33 16.22 -27.14 -3.13
CA ILE A 33 16.66 -25.81 -2.72
C ILE A 33 17.06 -25.89 -1.24
N GLU A 34 18.37 -25.79 -0.96
CA GLU A 34 18.93 -25.83 0.40
C GLU A 34 18.85 -24.48 1.13
N ARG A 35 18.66 -23.38 0.38
CA ARG A 35 18.51 -22.02 0.91
C ARG A 35 17.35 -21.32 0.22
N ALA A 36 16.33 -20.96 0.99
CA ALA A 36 15.25 -20.07 0.51
C ALA A 36 15.73 -18.65 0.16
N GLU A 37 17.03 -18.36 0.36
CA GLU A 37 17.67 -17.06 0.15
C GLU A 37 17.89 -16.68 -1.32
N GLU A 38 17.67 -17.59 -2.29
CA GLU A 38 18.02 -17.32 -3.69
C GLU A 38 16.90 -16.81 -4.61
N PHE A 39 15.64 -16.72 -4.19
CA PHE A 39 14.60 -16.20 -5.11
C PHE A 39 13.37 -15.63 -4.38
N CYS A 40 13.51 -14.45 -3.78
CA CYS A 40 12.39 -13.54 -3.60
C CYS A 40 12.69 -12.26 -4.38
N TRP A 41 12.59 -12.32 -5.71
CA TRP A 41 12.50 -11.09 -6.48
C TRP A 41 11.13 -10.51 -6.14
N MET A 42 11.10 -9.38 -5.44
CA MET A 42 9.86 -8.63 -5.27
C MET A 42 9.39 -8.24 -6.67
N ASP A 43 8.30 -8.85 -7.14
CA ASP A 43 7.69 -8.45 -8.40
C ASP A 43 7.11 -7.05 -8.23
N ILE A 44 7.81 -6.06 -8.78
CA ILE A 44 7.44 -4.65 -8.69
C ILE A 44 6.22 -4.33 -9.56
N THR A 45 5.86 -5.19 -10.51
CA THR A 45 4.81 -4.91 -11.50
C THR A 45 3.46 -4.66 -10.83
N PRO A 46 2.99 -5.50 -9.90
CA PRO A 46 1.70 -5.28 -9.28
C PRO A 46 1.76 -4.12 -8.28
N ILE A 47 2.93 -3.83 -7.68
CA ILE A 47 3.13 -2.65 -6.80
C ILE A 47 3.00 -1.37 -7.64
N ALA A 48 3.72 -1.29 -8.76
CA ALA A 48 3.66 -0.17 -9.70
C ALA A 48 2.24 0.06 -10.22
N ALA A 49 1.49 -1.00 -10.50
CA ALA A 49 0.08 -0.90 -10.88
C ALA A 49 -0.78 -0.22 -9.80
N ARG A 50 -0.58 -0.55 -8.50
CA ARG A 50 -1.29 0.12 -7.40
C ARG A 50 -0.83 1.56 -7.21
N LEU A 51 0.45 1.85 -7.36
CA LEU A 51 0.96 3.23 -7.31
C LEU A 51 0.31 4.10 -8.41
N SER A 52 0.16 3.56 -9.63
CA SER A 52 -0.58 4.26 -10.71
C SER A 52 -2.03 4.55 -10.34
N ILE A 53 -2.71 3.58 -9.71
CA ILE A 53 -4.08 3.76 -9.23
C ILE A 53 -4.16 4.91 -8.21
N ILE A 54 -3.22 4.99 -7.26
CA ILE A 54 -3.15 6.11 -6.31
C ILE A 54 -3.03 7.43 -7.06
N VAL A 55 -2.05 7.54 -7.97
CA VAL A 55 -1.79 8.78 -8.73
C VAL A 55 -3.00 9.23 -9.55
N ASP A 56 -3.66 8.31 -10.25
CA ASP A 56 -4.81 8.65 -11.08
C ASP A 56 -6.02 9.10 -10.27
N ASN A 57 -6.26 8.49 -9.11
CA ASN A 57 -7.37 8.89 -8.24
C ASN A 57 -7.09 10.21 -7.52
N VAL A 58 -5.85 10.44 -7.09
CA VAL A 58 -5.42 11.75 -6.57
C VAL A 58 -5.58 12.83 -7.64
N ARG A 59 -5.24 12.55 -8.91
CA ARG A 59 -5.45 13.50 -10.02
C ARG A 59 -6.93 13.86 -10.18
N LYS A 60 -7.83 12.87 -10.14
CA LYS A 60 -9.29 13.12 -10.19
C LYS A 60 -9.74 13.97 -9.01
N LEU A 61 -9.33 13.63 -7.80
CA LEU A 61 -9.67 14.38 -6.59
C LEU A 61 -9.16 15.83 -6.64
N LYS A 62 -7.93 16.05 -7.13
CA LYS A 62 -7.37 17.40 -7.33
C LYS A 62 -8.19 18.23 -8.32
N SER A 63 -8.77 17.63 -9.36
CA SER A 63 -9.65 18.37 -10.27
C SER A 63 -10.93 18.89 -9.60
N LEU A 64 -11.38 18.22 -8.53
CA LEU A 64 -12.56 18.57 -7.74
C LEU A 64 -12.25 19.54 -6.59
N GLN A 65 -10.98 19.82 -6.27
CA GLN A 65 -10.59 20.80 -5.23
C GLN A 65 -11.01 22.24 -5.57
N THR A 66 -11.37 22.51 -6.82
CA THR A 66 -11.87 23.84 -7.25
C THR A 66 -13.28 24.13 -6.74
N LEU A 67 -14.02 23.10 -6.31
CA LEU A 67 -15.39 23.25 -5.80
C LEU A 67 -15.41 23.89 -4.42
N THR A 68 -16.35 24.81 -4.22
CA THR A 68 -16.72 25.29 -2.89
C THR A 68 -17.40 24.19 -2.08
N TYR A 69 -17.48 24.38 -0.76
CA TYR A 69 -18.19 23.44 0.10
C TYR A 69 -19.67 23.30 -0.29
N ASP A 70 -20.35 24.41 -0.61
CA ASP A 70 -21.77 24.39 -0.97
C ASP A 70 -22.03 23.65 -2.30
N GLU A 71 -21.15 23.81 -3.30
CA GLU A 71 -21.23 23.06 -4.57
C GLU A 71 -21.01 21.56 -4.34
N PHE A 72 -20.07 21.20 -3.47
CA PHE A 72 -19.81 19.80 -3.10
C PHE A 72 -20.98 19.20 -2.30
N ALA A 73 -21.43 19.88 -1.25
CA ALA A 73 -22.49 19.41 -0.35
C ALA A 73 -23.87 19.39 -1.03
N GLY A 74 -24.07 20.20 -2.07
CA GLY A 74 -25.30 20.28 -2.85
C GLY A 74 -25.46 19.18 -3.90
N ASP A 75 -24.40 18.43 -4.23
CA ASP A 75 -24.43 17.40 -5.29
C ASP A 75 -23.98 16.02 -4.75
N VAL A 76 -24.94 15.11 -4.63
CA VAL A 76 -24.70 13.75 -4.12
C VAL A 76 -23.79 12.92 -5.04
N ILE A 77 -23.83 13.17 -6.35
CA ILE A 77 -23.01 12.43 -7.32
C ILE A 77 -21.55 12.83 -7.16
N ILE A 78 -21.29 14.12 -6.89
CA ILE A 78 -19.93 14.60 -6.60
C ILE A 78 -19.43 14.01 -5.28
N GLN A 79 -20.28 13.98 -4.23
CA GLN A 79 -19.94 13.37 -2.95
C GLN A 79 -19.54 11.90 -3.11
N ASP A 80 -20.42 11.10 -3.72
CA ASP A 80 -20.19 9.68 -3.99
C ASP A 80 -18.89 9.46 -4.80
N ALA A 81 -18.64 10.33 -5.79
CA ALA A 81 -17.42 10.25 -6.58
C ALA A 81 -16.16 10.51 -5.73
N VAL A 82 -16.15 11.56 -4.90
CA VAL A 82 -15.02 11.90 -4.03
C VAL A 82 -14.77 10.80 -3.02
N GLU A 83 -15.83 10.34 -2.33
CA GLU A 83 -15.73 9.23 -1.36
C GLU A 83 -15.15 7.98 -2.01
N ARG A 84 -15.63 7.61 -3.19
CA ARG A 84 -15.14 6.47 -3.93
C ARG A 84 -13.68 6.63 -4.34
N GLN A 85 -13.27 7.78 -4.86
CA GLN A 85 -11.87 7.99 -5.25
C GLN A 85 -10.93 7.94 -4.04
N LEU A 86 -11.34 8.52 -2.90
CA LEU A 86 -10.59 8.42 -1.64
C LEU A 86 -10.48 6.97 -1.18
N GLN A 87 -11.59 6.23 -1.18
CA GLN A 87 -11.59 4.81 -0.80
C GLN A 87 -10.62 3.99 -1.67
N ILE A 88 -10.64 4.16 -2.99
CA ILE A 88 -9.76 3.43 -3.91
C ILE A 88 -8.30 3.80 -3.66
N ALA A 89 -7.98 5.09 -3.51
CA ALA A 89 -6.61 5.54 -3.25
C ALA A 89 -6.05 4.98 -1.92
N ILE A 90 -6.85 5.01 -0.86
CA ILE A 90 -6.46 4.46 0.45
C ILE A 90 -6.26 2.94 0.38
N GLN A 91 -7.19 2.23 -0.28
CA GLN A 91 -7.06 0.78 -0.45
C GLN A 91 -5.82 0.41 -1.25
N ALA A 92 -5.52 1.13 -2.33
CA ALA A 92 -4.30 0.89 -3.12
C ALA A 92 -3.03 1.12 -2.30
N ALA A 93 -3.00 2.12 -1.40
CA ALA A 93 -1.87 2.33 -0.49
C ALA A 93 -1.71 1.18 0.52
N ILE A 94 -2.82 0.69 1.08
CA ILE A 94 -2.85 -0.48 1.97
C ILE A 94 -2.33 -1.73 1.25
N ASP A 95 -2.76 -1.95 0.01
CA ASP A 95 -2.35 -3.08 -0.81
C ASP A 95 -0.83 -3.03 -1.08
N VAL A 96 -0.30 -1.85 -1.48
CA VAL A 96 1.14 -1.64 -1.67
C VAL A 96 1.92 -2.01 -0.41
N GLY A 97 1.52 -1.48 0.75
CA GLY A 97 2.17 -1.81 2.01
C GLY A 97 2.12 -3.29 2.33
N SER A 98 0.97 -3.93 2.13
CA SER A 98 0.81 -5.38 2.35
C SER A 98 1.74 -6.21 1.45
N MET A 99 1.89 -5.80 0.19
CA MET A 99 2.72 -6.51 -0.77
C MET A 99 4.21 -6.37 -0.45
N ILE A 100 4.65 -5.18 -0.04
CA ILE A 100 6.03 -4.95 0.41
C ILE A 100 6.32 -5.80 1.65
N LEU A 101 5.45 -5.75 2.67
CA LEU A 101 5.63 -6.55 3.89
C LEU A 101 5.63 -8.06 3.62
N ALA A 102 4.79 -8.53 2.69
CA ALA A 102 4.77 -9.92 2.27
C ALA A 102 6.09 -10.33 1.58
N ALA A 103 6.71 -9.45 0.79
CA ALA A 103 8.01 -9.69 0.17
C ALA A 103 9.15 -9.73 1.20
N GLU A 104 9.10 -8.87 2.21
CA GLU A 104 10.10 -8.79 3.29
C GLU A 104 9.96 -9.89 4.36
N SER A 105 9.04 -10.85 4.16
CA SER A 105 8.78 -11.97 5.09
C SER A 105 8.46 -11.52 6.52
N THR A 106 7.87 -10.34 6.69
CA THR A 106 7.44 -9.85 8.00
C THR A 106 6.17 -10.58 8.47
N GLN A 107 5.88 -10.52 9.77
CA GLN A 107 4.62 -11.05 10.31
C GLN A 107 3.43 -10.44 9.56
N ILE A 108 2.46 -11.29 9.19
CA ILE A 108 1.23 -10.85 8.52
C ILE A 108 0.52 -9.83 9.43
N PRO A 109 0.34 -8.57 8.99
CA PRO A 109 -0.36 -7.55 9.76
C PRO A 109 -1.80 -8.00 10.03
N THR A 110 -2.27 -7.83 11.26
CA THR A 110 -3.65 -8.21 11.63
C THR A 110 -4.65 -7.10 11.36
N THR A 111 -4.18 -5.85 11.20
CA THR A 111 -5.01 -4.69 10.88
C THR A 111 -4.38 -3.81 9.81
N TYR A 112 -5.20 -3.02 9.10
CA TYR A 112 -4.70 -2.08 8.09
C TYR A 112 -3.77 -1.00 8.67
N LYS A 113 -3.93 -0.66 9.95
CA LYS A 113 -3.06 0.31 10.63
C LYS A 113 -1.67 -0.26 10.89
N GLU A 114 -1.59 -1.54 11.25
CA GLU A 114 -0.32 -2.23 11.50
C GLU A 114 0.54 -2.29 10.24
N ILE A 115 -0.05 -2.33 9.04
CA ILE A 115 0.70 -2.29 7.79
C ILE A 115 1.63 -1.08 7.76
N PHE A 116 1.09 0.13 7.99
CA PHE A 116 1.91 1.34 7.94
C PHE A 116 2.88 1.46 9.11
N ALA A 117 2.57 0.87 10.27
CA ALA A 117 3.52 0.80 11.38
C ALA A 117 4.73 -0.08 11.01
N GLN A 118 4.47 -1.29 10.51
CA GLN A 118 5.52 -2.23 10.11
C GLN A 118 6.34 -1.71 8.93
N MET A 119 5.72 -1.00 7.97
CA MET A 119 6.46 -0.33 6.89
C MET A 119 7.48 0.67 7.42
N ALA A 120 7.20 1.34 8.54
CA ALA A 120 8.18 2.22 9.17
C ALA A 120 9.29 1.43 9.88
N ASP A 121 8.96 0.31 10.50
CA ASP A 121 9.94 -0.56 11.18
C ASP A 121 11.00 -1.11 10.22
N ILE A 122 10.61 -1.43 8.97
CA ILE A 122 11.54 -1.86 7.91
C ILE A 122 12.13 -0.69 7.09
N GLY A 123 11.82 0.56 7.46
CA GLY A 123 12.42 1.75 6.85
C GLY A 123 11.86 2.18 5.49
N VAL A 124 10.70 1.66 5.06
CA VAL A 124 10.04 2.08 3.80
C VAL A 124 9.53 3.51 3.92
N ILE A 125 9.01 3.89 5.09
CA ILE A 125 8.49 5.22 5.37
C ILE A 125 8.98 5.74 6.73
N PRO A 126 9.06 7.07 6.93
CA PRO A 126 9.33 7.63 8.25
C PRO A 126 8.25 7.31 9.30
N SER A 127 8.66 7.16 10.56
CA SER A 127 7.76 6.82 11.68
C SER A 127 6.69 7.89 11.96
N ASP A 128 7.02 9.17 11.82
CA ASP A 128 6.08 10.28 11.93
C ASP A 128 5.04 10.27 10.80
N PHE A 129 5.47 9.91 9.59
CA PHE A 129 4.57 9.78 8.44
C PHE A 129 3.65 8.56 8.55
N SER A 130 4.15 7.45 9.09
CA SER A 130 3.34 6.25 9.39
C SER A 130 2.10 6.57 10.22
N GLN A 131 2.22 7.43 11.23
CA GLN A 131 1.07 7.83 12.05
C GLN A 131 -0.03 8.53 11.25
N LYS A 132 0.32 9.29 10.21
CA LYS A 132 -0.66 9.90 9.30
C LYS A 132 -1.36 8.83 8.47
N LEU A 133 -0.61 7.89 7.90
CA LEU A 133 -1.17 6.81 7.09
C LEU A 133 -2.06 5.86 7.90
N MET A 134 -1.76 5.65 9.18
CA MET A 134 -2.63 4.90 10.10
C MET A 134 -3.98 5.60 10.31
N LYS A 135 -4.00 6.95 10.37
CA LYS A 135 -5.24 7.73 10.44
C LYS A 135 -6.01 7.65 9.13
N MET A 136 -5.32 7.75 7.99
CA MET A 136 -5.89 7.53 6.65
C MET A 136 -6.54 6.14 6.51
N ALA A 137 -5.87 5.08 6.96
CA ALA A 137 -6.42 3.73 6.98
C ALA A 137 -7.70 3.63 7.83
N GLY A 138 -7.71 4.32 8.97
CA GLY A 138 -8.90 4.45 9.81
C GLY A 138 -10.04 5.21 9.12
N PHE A 139 -9.73 6.25 8.36
CA PHE A 139 -10.71 7.02 7.60
C PHE A 139 -11.40 6.16 6.53
N ARG A 140 -10.70 5.22 5.88
CA ARG A 140 -11.33 4.24 4.99
C ARG A 140 -12.40 3.39 5.70
N ASN A 141 -12.26 3.10 6.99
CA ASN A 141 -13.31 2.40 7.73
C ASN A 141 -14.54 3.28 7.99
N VAL A 142 -14.33 4.59 8.19
CA VAL A 142 -15.41 5.58 8.30
C VAL A 142 -16.19 5.64 6.98
N LEU A 143 -15.49 5.72 5.84
CA LEU A 143 -16.11 5.75 4.51
C LEU A 143 -16.92 4.48 4.16
N VAL A 144 -16.55 3.32 4.72
CA VAL A 144 -17.13 2.01 4.30
C VAL A 144 -18.15 1.44 5.28
N HIS A 145 -18.01 1.70 6.58
CA HIS A 145 -18.85 1.05 7.60
C HIS A 145 -19.95 1.94 8.17
N LEU A 146 -19.90 3.26 7.97
CA LEU A 146 -20.93 4.18 8.48
C LEU A 146 -21.97 4.47 7.40
N TYR A 147 -22.97 3.58 7.26
CA TYR A 147 -24.24 3.92 6.60
C TYR A 147 -25.04 5.00 7.36
N THR A 148 -24.53 5.43 8.53
CA THR A 148 -24.97 6.61 9.27
C THR A 148 -24.19 7.82 8.77
N VAL A 149 -24.91 8.81 8.21
CA VAL A 149 -24.48 10.19 7.89
C VAL A 149 -22.95 10.33 7.87
N ILE A 150 -22.34 9.98 6.74
CA ILE A 150 -20.94 10.32 6.48
C ILE A 150 -20.83 11.84 6.69
N ASP A 151 -19.82 12.24 7.46
CA ASP A 151 -19.55 13.65 7.68
C ASP A 151 -19.01 14.26 6.38
N THR A 152 -19.93 14.81 5.58
CA THR A 152 -19.65 15.47 4.29
C THR A 152 -18.57 16.54 4.45
N GLU A 153 -18.57 17.28 5.57
CA GLU A 153 -17.54 18.28 5.87
C GLU A 153 -16.16 17.64 6.03
N ARG A 154 -16.09 16.51 6.73
CA ARG A 154 -14.83 15.76 6.87
C ARG A 154 -14.32 15.21 5.55
N VAL A 155 -15.19 14.71 4.67
CA VAL A 155 -14.79 14.23 3.33
C VAL A 155 -14.24 15.40 2.49
N TYR A 156 -14.92 16.54 2.52
CA TYR A 156 -14.48 17.75 1.84
C TYR A 156 -13.11 18.23 2.35
N GLN A 157 -12.93 18.29 3.67
CA GLN A 157 -11.67 18.68 4.30
C GLN A 157 -10.52 17.76 3.90
N TYR A 158 -10.76 16.44 3.88
CA TYR A 158 -9.76 15.46 3.46
C TYR A 158 -9.35 15.68 1.99
N MET A 159 -10.34 15.87 1.11
CA MET A 159 -10.10 16.18 -0.31
C MET A 159 -9.29 17.49 -0.46
N GLN A 160 -9.53 18.51 0.37
CA GLN A 160 -8.84 19.79 0.25
C GLN A 160 -7.42 19.78 0.83
N SER A 161 -7.18 19.06 1.92
CA SER A 161 -5.96 19.25 2.74
C SER A 161 -5.00 18.07 2.72
N ASP A 162 -5.48 16.84 2.54
CA ASP A 162 -4.71 15.63 2.88
C ASP A 162 -4.23 14.84 1.65
N LEU A 163 -4.56 15.27 0.43
CA LEU A 163 -4.16 14.55 -0.79
C LEU A 163 -2.64 14.47 -0.99
N GLY A 164 -1.88 15.40 -0.40
CA GLY A 164 -0.41 15.41 -0.47
C GLY A 164 0.24 14.21 0.22
N ASP A 165 -0.43 13.59 1.20
CA ASP A 165 0.08 12.39 1.87
C ASP A 165 0.16 11.22 0.87
N PHE A 166 -0.74 11.09 -0.10
CA PHE A 166 -0.63 10.06 -1.14
C PHE A 166 0.60 10.25 -2.02
N GLU A 167 0.90 11.49 -2.41
CA GLU A 167 2.05 11.81 -3.25
C GLU A 167 3.36 11.52 -2.51
N LEU A 168 3.40 11.85 -1.22
CA LEU A 168 4.52 11.55 -0.36
C LEU A 168 4.71 10.05 -0.16
N PHE A 169 3.62 9.30 0.02
CA PHE A 169 3.65 7.84 0.09
C PHE A 169 4.22 7.21 -1.19
N VAL A 170 3.72 7.62 -2.37
CA VAL A 170 4.24 7.14 -3.67
C VAL A 170 5.73 7.45 -3.81
N LYS A 171 6.17 8.63 -3.37
CA LYS A 171 7.59 9.01 -3.38
C LYS A 171 8.43 8.09 -2.49
N TYR A 172 8.03 7.86 -1.23
CA TYR A 172 8.78 7.00 -0.33
C TYR A 172 8.87 5.56 -0.82
N VAL A 173 7.75 5.00 -1.29
CA VAL A 173 7.75 3.66 -1.87
C VAL A 173 8.64 3.60 -3.11
N GLY A 174 8.54 4.58 -4.01
CA GLY A 174 9.39 4.64 -5.20
C GLY A 174 10.89 4.71 -4.87
N GLN A 175 11.26 5.45 -3.82
CA GLN A 175 12.64 5.50 -3.31
C GLN A 175 13.08 4.14 -2.74
N TYR A 176 12.24 3.52 -1.92
CA TYR A 176 12.53 2.20 -1.36
C TYR A 176 12.72 1.15 -2.45
N LEU A 177 11.86 1.12 -3.49
CA LEU A 177 11.97 0.15 -4.58
C LEU A 177 13.20 0.37 -5.46
N ALA A 178 13.69 1.60 -5.59
CA ALA A 178 14.89 1.89 -6.38
C ALA A 178 16.13 1.16 -5.83
N ASP A 179 16.23 1.01 -4.51
CA ASP A 179 17.32 0.32 -3.83
C ASP A 179 17.34 -1.21 -4.12
N TYR A 180 16.26 -1.78 -4.69
CA TYR A 180 16.15 -3.20 -5.07
C TYR A 180 16.44 -3.46 -6.55
N THR A 181 16.55 -2.41 -7.35
CA THR A 181 16.81 -2.50 -8.80
C THR A 181 18.29 -2.36 -9.18
N GLU A 182 19.19 -2.19 -8.19
CA GLU A 182 20.66 -2.16 -8.34
C GLU A 182 21.34 -3.40 -7.76
#